data_AF-A0A4V0KLU7-F1
#
_entry.id   AF-A0A4V0KLU7-F1
#
_cell.length_a   1.000
_cell.length_b   1.000
_cell.length_c   1.000
_cell.angle_alpha   90.00
_cell.angle_beta   90.00
_cell.angle_gamma   90.00
#
_symmetry.space_group_name_H-M   'P 1'
#
loop_
_entity.id
_entity.type
_entity.pdbx_description
1 polymer ?
#
loop_
_entity_poly.entity_id
_entity_poly.type
_entity_poly.pdbx_seq_one_letter_code
_entity_poly.pdbx_strand_id
1 'polypeptide(L)'
;MDKTLCEQFDTLRNYLPDDLENYESVDFNQNQDIKDYCSNEESEDTECKTDLDKINAGCLWLFEQLFLKNKKSNINNVGYIIIWLSYKLNQKTYDGIKDLNDFYKTSIENNRHYTNCKQSGQDCSTSLQDNTGYTNYKEIIDGKKKLLSTNIGNMSKIYDAFKLLCNIYTELGGSNTENKTYLENASKFVKKYNELNDDSDNTEDDAYYQVLSTLSNDYINLKHYCDSNTVDCNKIPSLIPTETEENGMQSSEESCDGTSSFSIVKKLILALSIFSAITIFLGIFFKCSLFVLRKRALKQYLREKIKNIKKRMNH
;
A
#
# COMPACT_ATOMS: atom_id res chain seq x y z
N MET A 1 -0.03 -3.88 -6.94
CA MET A 1 1.05 -2.88 -6.89
C MET A 1 1.45 -2.51 -8.31
N ASP A 2 2.08 -1.35 -8.50
CA ASP A 2 2.68 -0.95 -9.76
C ASP A 2 3.89 -0.04 -9.53
N LYS A 3 4.64 0.20 -10.61
CA LYS A 3 5.85 1.02 -10.61
C LYS A 3 5.61 2.43 -10.05
N THR A 4 4.52 3.10 -10.45
CA THR A 4 4.24 4.46 -10.00
C THR A 4 4.06 4.56 -8.49
N LEU A 5 3.44 3.55 -7.85
CA LEU A 5 3.35 3.49 -6.39
C LEU A 5 4.75 3.43 -5.76
N CYS A 6 5.60 2.52 -6.24
CA CYS A 6 6.95 2.35 -5.73
C CYS A 6 7.82 3.60 -5.90
N GLU A 7 7.74 4.26 -7.05
CA GLU A 7 8.45 5.52 -7.32
C GLU A 7 8.13 6.62 -6.29
N GLN A 8 6.93 6.64 -5.71
CA GLN A 8 6.61 7.61 -4.64
C GLN A 8 7.37 7.27 -3.36
N PHE A 9 7.44 6.00 -2.97
CA PHE A 9 8.24 5.58 -1.82
C PHE A 9 9.74 5.80 -2.06
N ASP A 10 10.23 5.55 -3.28
CA ASP A 10 11.62 5.83 -3.67
C ASP A 10 11.93 7.31 -3.56
N THR A 11 11.03 8.16 -4.07
CA THR A 11 11.14 9.62 -3.96
C THR A 11 11.16 10.06 -2.51
N LEU A 12 10.26 9.55 -1.67
CA LEU A 12 10.25 9.89 -0.25
C LEU A 12 11.54 9.45 0.44
N ARG A 13 12.09 8.28 0.12
CA ARG A 13 13.36 7.80 0.69
C ARG A 13 14.55 8.69 0.38
N ASN A 14 14.54 9.43 -0.73
CA ASN A 14 15.59 10.40 -1.02
C ASN A 14 15.59 11.59 -0.06
N TYR A 15 14.46 11.90 0.58
CA TYR A 15 14.32 12.98 1.57
C TYR A 15 14.26 12.45 3.01
N LEU A 16 13.73 11.23 3.18
CA LEU A 16 13.58 10.54 4.46
C LEU A 16 14.21 9.13 4.38
N PRO A 17 15.55 9.02 4.35
CA PRO A 17 16.26 7.76 4.15
C PRO A 17 15.89 6.69 5.17
N ASP A 18 16.00 5.43 4.75
CA ASP A 18 15.75 4.28 5.62
C ASP A 18 16.85 4.06 6.64
N ASP A 19 18.09 4.46 6.34
CA ASP A 19 19.21 4.33 7.27
C ASP A 19 19.34 5.61 8.09
N LEU A 20 19.36 5.48 9.42
CA LEU A 20 19.46 6.61 10.35
C LEU A 20 20.76 7.41 10.15
N GLU A 21 21.87 6.75 9.79
CA GLU A 21 23.16 7.40 9.52
C GLU A 21 23.09 8.38 8.35
N ASN A 22 22.25 8.11 7.36
CA ASN A 22 22.08 8.96 6.18
C ASN A 22 21.08 10.11 6.42
N TYR A 23 20.33 10.08 7.53
CA TYR A 23 19.28 11.05 7.84
C TYR A 23 19.82 12.47 8.04
N GLU A 24 21.01 12.60 8.63
CA GLU A 24 21.66 13.91 8.88
C GLU A 24 22.26 14.52 7.61
N SER A 25 22.52 13.71 6.58
CA SER A 25 23.15 14.15 5.32
C SER A 25 22.16 14.71 4.30
N VAL A 26 20.86 14.50 4.53
CA VAL A 26 19.79 14.85 3.60
C VAL A 26 19.00 16.02 4.15
N ASP A 27 18.95 17.10 3.36
CA ASP A 27 18.10 18.24 3.68
C ASP A 27 16.66 17.95 3.27
N PHE A 28 15.89 17.42 4.24
CA PHE A 28 14.46 17.14 4.09
C PHE A 28 13.67 18.37 3.59
N ASN A 29 14.11 19.58 3.94
CA ASN A 29 13.41 20.82 3.58
C ASN A 29 13.58 21.20 2.10
N GLN A 30 14.44 20.52 1.33
CA GLN A 30 14.55 20.74 -0.11
C GLN A 30 13.31 20.26 -0.88
N ASN A 31 12.52 19.36 -0.30
CA ASN A 31 11.24 18.99 -0.89
C ASN A 31 10.14 19.94 -0.40
N GLN A 32 9.93 21.02 -1.16
CA GLN A 32 8.93 22.03 -0.82
C GLN A 32 7.51 21.42 -0.67
N ASP A 33 7.16 20.41 -1.49
CA ASP A 33 5.86 19.74 -1.43
C ASP A 33 5.66 18.98 -0.11
N ILE A 34 6.72 18.41 0.48
CA ILE A 34 6.62 17.71 1.78
C ILE A 34 6.60 18.72 2.94
N LYS A 35 7.38 19.80 2.82
CA LYS A 35 7.53 20.82 3.87
C LYS A 35 6.18 21.48 4.24
N ASP A 36 5.28 21.63 3.28
CA ASP A 36 3.94 22.18 3.51
C ASP A 36 3.11 21.38 4.55
N TYR A 37 3.51 20.13 4.83
CA TYR A 37 2.86 19.26 5.82
C TYR A 37 3.51 19.29 7.21
N CYS A 38 4.56 20.09 7.42
CA CYS A 38 5.31 20.14 8.68
C CYS A 38 4.58 20.89 9.82
N SER A 39 3.68 21.84 9.50
CA SER A 39 2.84 22.51 10.50
C SER A 39 1.37 22.15 10.38
N ASN A 40 0.68 22.26 11.51
CA ASN A 40 -0.77 22.09 11.60
C ASN A 40 -1.56 23.38 11.31
N GLU A 41 -0.87 24.49 10.97
CA GLU A 41 -1.46 25.83 10.75
C GLU A 41 -1.24 26.31 9.31
N GLU A 42 -2.11 27.20 8.83
CA GLU A 42 -2.15 27.64 7.41
C GLU A 42 -1.12 28.71 7.05
N SER A 43 -0.35 29.20 8.03
CA SER A 43 0.58 30.30 7.83
C SER A 43 1.86 30.10 8.61
N GLU A 44 2.88 29.59 7.92
CA GLU A 44 4.29 30.00 7.92
C GLU A 44 5.11 28.87 7.30
N ASP A 45 6.20 29.23 6.60
CA ASP A 45 7.27 28.33 6.16
C ASP A 45 7.88 27.63 7.38
N THR A 46 7.17 26.65 7.90
CA THR A 46 7.51 25.98 9.15
C THR A 46 8.20 24.69 8.77
N GLU A 47 9.51 24.71 8.92
CA GLU A 47 10.32 23.51 8.79
C GLU A 47 9.88 22.46 9.82
N CYS A 48 9.95 21.19 9.43
CA CYS A 48 9.73 20.09 10.35
C CYS A 48 10.81 20.11 11.43
N LYS A 49 10.44 20.41 12.67
CA LYS A 49 11.38 20.65 13.78
C LYS A 49 11.92 19.35 14.36
N THR A 50 11.07 18.32 14.39
CA THR A 50 11.40 17.02 14.95
C THR A 50 11.33 15.93 13.89
N ASP A 51 11.97 14.80 14.15
CA ASP A 51 11.89 13.66 13.23
C ASP A 51 10.47 13.05 13.18
N LEU A 52 9.69 13.22 14.26
CA LEU A 52 8.28 12.85 14.26
C LEU A 52 7.47 13.73 13.31
N ASP A 53 7.76 15.04 13.26
CA ASP A 53 7.15 15.97 12.30
C ASP A 53 7.49 15.55 10.87
N LYS A 54 8.75 15.21 10.60
CA LYS A 54 9.21 14.75 9.27
C LYS A 54 8.53 13.44 8.86
N ILE A 55 8.39 12.48 9.77
CA ILE A 55 7.67 11.22 9.53
C ILE A 55 6.19 11.50 9.23
N ASN A 56 5.55 12.38 10.01
CA ASN A 56 4.15 12.74 9.80
C ASN A 56 3.93 13.46 8.46
N ALA A 57 4.82 14.39 8.09
CA ALA A 57 4.81 15.07 6.81
C ALA A 57 5.02 14.11 5.64
N GLY A 58 5.97 13.17 5.76
CA GLY A 58 6.18 12.11 4.78
C GLY A 58 4.97 11.18 4.63
N CYS A 59 4.30 10.85 5.73
CA CYS A 59 3.06 10.07 5.74
C CYS A 59 1.95 10.80 4.95
N LEU A 60 1.69 12.09 5.25
CA LEU A 60 0.74 12.93 4.52
C LEU A 60 1.06 13.01 3.03
N TRP A 61 2.32 13.23 2.70
CA TRP A 61 2.77 13.32 1.33
C TRP A 61 2.51 12.01 0.56
N LEU A 62 2.73 10.83 1.15
CA LEU A 62 2.37 9.55 0.51
C LEU A 62 0.86 9.45 0.23
N PHE A 63 0.01 9.90 1.16
CA PHE A 63 -1.43 9.92 0.93
C PHE A 63 -1.80 10.83 -0.25
N GLU A 64 -1.21 12.03 -0.33
CA GLU A 64 -1.43 12.95 -1.44
C GLU A 64 -0.93 12.36 -2.77
N GLN A 65 0.31 11.88 -2.82
CA GLN A 65 0.89 11.35 -4.04
C GLN A 65 0.09 10.15 -4.55
N LEU A 66 -0.28 9.21 -3.69
CA LEU A 66 -0.96 8.00 -4.11
C LEU A 66 -2.43 8.25 -4.45
N PHE A 67 -3.19 8.91 -3.59
CA PHE A 67 -4.64 8.98 -3.73
C PHE A 67 -5.14 10.21 -4.51
N LEU A 68 -4.41 11.31 -4.49
CA LEU A 68 -4.75 12.51 -5.28
C LEU A 68 -3.98 12.56 -6.60
N LYS A 69 -2.65 12.71 -6.56
CA LYS A 69 -1.86 12.97 -7.79
C LYS A 69 -1.91 11.77 -8.74
N ASN A 70 -1.67 10.57 -8.20
CA ASN A 70 -1.64 9.32 -8.99
C ASN A 70 -2.96 8.54 -8.98
N LYS A 71 -4.01 9.07 -8.34
CA LYS A 71 -5.40 8.57 -8.36
C LYS A 71 -5.54 7.06 -8.10
N LYS A 72 -4.73 6.52 -7.19
CA LYS A 72 -4.76 5.10 -6.82
C LYS A 72 -6.03 4.79 -6.04
N SER A 73 -7.09 4.37 -6.72
CA SER A 73 -8.40 4.10 -6.09
C SER A 73 -8.42 2.90 -5.15
N ASN A 74 -7.41 2.02 -5.20
CA ASN A 74 -7.31 0.87 -4.31
C ASN A 74 -6.88 1.29 -2.90
N ILE A 75 -7.84 1.36 -1.98
CA ILE A 75 -7.63 1.72 -0.57
C ILE A 75 -6.76 0.71 0.19
N ASN A 76 -6.52 -0.48 -0.33
CA ASN A 76 -5.56 -1.41 0.28
C ASN A 76 -4.12 -0.86 0.24
N ASN A 77 -3.82 0.12 -0.62
CA ASN A 77 -2.53 0.81 -0.64
C ASN A 77 -2.21 1.54 0.68
N VAL A 78 -3.22 1.82 1.53
CA VAL A 78 -3.01 2.30 2.90
C VAL A 78 -2.10 1.35 3.68
N GLY A 79 -2.21 0.04 3.45
CA GLY A 79 -1.34 -0.95 4.07
C GLY A 79 0.14 -0.66 3.82
N TYR A 80 0.51 -0.24 2.61
CA TYR A 80 1.88 0.12 2.26
C TYR A 80 2.39 1.39 2.97
N ILE A 81 1.52 2.37 3.17
CA ILE A 81 1.84 3.55 3.96
C ILE A 81 2.03 3.16 5.43
N ILE A 82 1.17 2.29 5.97
CA ILE A 82 1.24 1.86 7.38
C ILE A 82 2.48 1.00 7.65
N ILE A 83 2.90 0.10 6.76
CA ILE A 83 4.16 -0.66 6.97
C ILE A 83 5.38 0.27 6.94
N TRP A 84 5.41 1.28 6.07
CA TRP A 84 6.48 2.26 6.02
C TRP A 84 6.51 3.10 7.30
N LEU A 85 5.34 3.58 7.75
CA LEU A 85 5.20 4.34 8.98
C LEU A 85 5.64 3.50 10.19
N SER A 86 5.21 2.24 10.25
CA SER A 86 5.61 1.29 11.29
C SER A 86 7.11 1.07 11.30
N TYR A 87 7.72 0.92 10.11
CA TYR A 87 9.16 0.80 9.98
C TYR A 87 9.87 2.01 10.56
N LYS A 88 9.52 3.24 10.15
CA LYS A 88 10.15 4.47 10.64
C LYS A 88 10.00 4.65 12.15
N LEU A 89 8.79 4.45 12.67
CA LEU A 89 8.51 4.59 14.10
C LEU A 89 9.18 3.49 14.95
N ASN A 90 9.50 2.33 14.37
CA ASN A 90 10.20 1.25 15.06
C ASN A 90 11.74 1.40 15.05
N GLN A 91 12.30 2.41 14.38
CA GLN A 91 13.76 2.61 14.32
C GLN A 91 14.34 3.22 15.61
N LYS A 92 13.52 3.98 16.36
CA LYS A 92 13.89 4.58 17.64
C LYS A 92 12.65 4.92 18.45
N THR A 93 12.85 5.32 19.69
CA THR A 93 11.76 5.77 20.57
C THR A 93 11.40 7.22 20.31
N TYR A 94 10.11 7.52 20.36
CA TYR A 94 9.57 8.88 20.31
C TYR A 94 8.70 9.12 21.54
N ASP A 95 8.88 10.27 22.18
CA ASP A 95 8.15 10.59 23.41
C ASP A 95 6.64 10.56 23.17
N GLY A 96 5.93 9.75 23.96
CA GLY A 96 4.48 9.60 23.87
C GLY A 96 3.97 8.70 22.74
N ILE A 97 4.83 8.16 21.88
CA ILE A 97 4.44 7.26 20.79
C ILE A 97 4.94 5.84 21.08
N LYS A 98 4.05 4.97 21.59
CA LYS A 98 4.39 3.56 21.86
C LYS A 98 3.93 2.61 20.76
N ASP A 99 2.89 2.99 20.04
CA ASP A 99 2.31 2.22 18.96
C ASP A 99 1.69 3.13 17.87
N LEU A 100 1.11 2.52 16.84
CA LEU A 100 0.47 3.24 15.74
C LEU A 100 -0.81 3.99 16.16
N ASN A 101 -1.50 3.54 17.22
CA ASN A 101 -2.67 4.23 17.74
C ASN A 101 -2.28 5.52 18.48
N ASP A 102 -1.18 5.51 19.22
CA ASP A 102 -0.62 6.71 19.84
C ASP A 102 -0.17 7.73 18.79
N PHE A 103 0.48 7.27 17.71
CA PHE A 103 0.79 8.11 16.55
C PHE A 103 -0.49 8.70 15.94
N TYR A 104 -1.52 7.89 15.72
CA TYR A 104 -2.79 8.37 15.18
C TYR A 104 -3.41 9.47 16.05
N LYS A 105 -3.52 9.24 17.36
CA LYS A 105 -4.12 10.24 18.28
C LYS A 105 -3.33 11.54 18.32
N THR A 106 -2.00 11.42 18.34
CA THR A 106 -1.10 12.57 18.50
C THR A 106 -0.94 13.37 17.21
N SER A 107 -0.75 12.69 16.09
CA SER A 107 -0.28 13.29 14.82
C SER A 107 -1.36 13.36 13.73
N ILE A 108 -2.44 12.57 13.83
CA ILE A 108 -3.48 12.45 12.77
C ILE A 108 -4.84 13.01 13.22
N GLU A 109 -5.32 12.60 14.40
CA GLU A 109 -6.73 12.74 14.80
C GLU A 109 -7.26 14.18 14.68
N ASN A 110 -6.46 15.15 15.13
CA ASN A 110 -6.81 16.58 15.13
C ASN A 110 -5.99 17.40 14.12
N ASN A 111 -5.19 16.74 13.27
CA ASN A 111 -4.33 17.42 12.31
C ASN A 111 -5.17 17.90 11.12
N ARG A 112 -5.04 19.19 10.80
CA ARG A 112 -5.85 19.86 9.77
C ARG A 112 -5.57 19.36 8.36
N HIS A 113 -4.36 18.85 8.09
CA HIS A 113 -4.01 18.25 6.80
C HIS A 113 -4.61 16.86 6.58
N TYR A 114 -4.93 16.14 7.65
CA TYR A 114 -5.63 14.85 7.55
C TYR A 114 -7.14 15.01 7.55
N THR A 115 -7.65 15.93 8.38
CA THR A 115 -9.10 16.19 8.53
C THR A 115 -9.68 17.02 7.39
N ASN A 116 -8.87 17.83 6.72
CA ASN A 116 -9.23 18.56 5.51
C ASN A 116 -8.34 18.09 4.36
N CYS A 117 -8.90 17.97 3.15
CA CYS A 117 -8.08 17.77 1.96
C CYS A 117 -7.68 19.15 1.42
N LYS A 118 -6.38 19.49 1.48
CA LYS A 118 -5.84 20.66 0.79
C LYS A 118 -4.67 20.28 -0.12
N GLN A 119 -4.67 20.83 -1.34
CA GLN A 119 -3.59 20.73 -2.30
C GLN A 119 -3.24 22.14 -2.77
N SER A 120 -2.00 22.59 -2.51
CA SER A 120 -1.54 23.94 -2.86
C SER A 120 -2.51 25.05 -2.40
N GLY A 121 -3.06 24.90 -1.20
CA GLY A 121 -4.03 25.84 -0.60
C GLY A 121 -5.48 25.70 -1.08
N GLN A 122 -5.77 24.83 -2.05
CA GLN A 122 -7.13 24.60 -2.57
C GLN A 122 -7.77 23.35 -1.96
N ASP A 123 -9.08 23.38 -1.75
CA ASP A 123 -9.84 22.21 -1.30
C ASP A 123 -9.82 21.10 -2.36
N CYS A 124 -9.32 19.94 -1.98
CA CYS A 124 -9.24 18.75 -2.84
C CYS A 124 -10.26 17.67 -2.48
N SER A 125 -11.17 17.91 -1.54
CA SER A 125 -12.12 16.92 -1.01
C SER A 125 -12.94 16.22 -2.09
N THR A 126 -13.41 16.97 -3.09
CA THR A 126 -14.19 16.42 -4.21
C THR A 126 -13.34 15.50 -5.09
N SER A 127 -12.10 15.89 -5.39
CA SER A 127 -11.20 15.06 -6.21
C SER A 127 -10.78 13.80 -5.47
N LEU A 128 -10.51 13.91 -4.16
CA LEU A 128 -10.23 12.74 -3.32
C LEU A 128 -11.44 11.80 -3.28
N GLN A 129 -12.65 12.34 -3.13
CA GLN A 129 -13.88 11.57 -3.08
C GLN A 129 -14.16 10.85 -4.40
N ASP A 130 -13.92 11.50 -5.54
CA ASP A 130 -14.08 10.87 -6.84
C ASP A 130 -13.07 9.73 -7.05
N ASN A 131 -11.85 9.85 -6.51
CA ASN A 131 -10.82 8.82 -6.64
C ASN A 131 -11.00 7.65 -5.65
N THR A 132 -11.38 7.94 -4.41
CA THR A 132 -11.30 7.00 -3.28
C THR A 132 -12.63 6.68 -2.60
N GLY A 133 -13.64 7.53 -2.79
CA GLY A 133 -14.89 7.51 -2.05
C GLY A 133 -14.87 8.28 -0.71
N TYR A 134 -13.73 8.84 -0.31
CA TYR A 134 -13.54 9.55 0.95
C TYR A 134 -13.22 11.03 0.74
N THR A 135 -13.60 11.89 1.68
CA THR A 135 -13.47 13.34 1.52
C THR A 135 -12.18 13.92 2.08
N ASN A 136 -11.48 13.16 2.93
CA ASN A 136 -10.21 13.54 3.53
C ASN A 136 -9.39 12.28 3.89
N TYR A 137 -8.10 12.46 4.19
CA TYR A 137 -7.19 11.34 4.47
C TYR A 137 -7.48 10.65 5.80
N LYS A 138 -7.96 11.39 6.81
CA LYS A 138 -8.34 10.79 8.10
C LYS A 138 -9.44 9.75 7.91
N GLU A 139 -10.45 10.03 7.10
CA GLU A 139 -11.52 9.07 6.80
C GLU A 139 -11.01 7.80 6.13
N ILE A 140 -10.02 7.91 5.23
CA ILE A 140 -9.36 6.76 4.60
C ILE A 140 -8.68 5.89 5.66
N ILE A 141 -7.95 6.52 6.58
CA ILE A 141 -7.25 5.85 7.68
C ILE A 141 -8.24 5.21 8.65
N ASP A 142 -9.33 5.91 8.99
CA ASP A 142 -10.41 5.39 9.84
C ASP A 142 -11.10 4.18 9.22
N GLY A 143 -11.26 4.17 7.89
CA GLY A 143 -11.75 3.00 7.14
C GLY A 143 -10.82 1.78 7.23
N LYS A 144 -9.56 1.99 7.59
CA LYS A 144 -8.52 0.96 7.76
C LYS A 144 -7.97 0.91 9.18
N LYS A 145 -8.71 1.42 10.17
CA LYS A 145 -8.27 1.59 11.57
C LYS A 145 -7.73 0.32 12.24
N LYS A 146 -8.18 -0.86 11.80
CA LYS A 146 -7.64 -2.15 12.26
C LYS A 146 -6.12 -2.26 12.07
N LEU A 147 -5.58 -1.70 10.99
CA LEU A 147 -4.13 -1.71 10.72
C LEU A 147 -3.33 -0.98 11.81
N LEU A 148 -3.93 0.01 12.49
CA LEU A 148 -3.29 0.77 13.57
C LEU A 148 -3.24 -0.01 14.90
N SER A 149 -4.02 -1.09 15.01
CA SER A 149 -4.05 -1.92 16.22
C SER A 149 -2.97 -3.00 16.22
N THR A 150 -2.35 -3.25 15.06
CA THR A 150 -1.27 -4.22 14.94
C THR A 150 -0.01 -3.72 15.63
N ASN A 151 0.73 -4.65 16.24
CA ASN A 151 2.01 -4.35 16.85
C ASN A 151 2.98 -3.72 15.82
N ILE A 152 3.53 -2.56 16.18
CA ILE A 152 4.39 -1.76 15.29
C ILE A 152 5.66 -2.51 14.86
N GLY A 153 6.24 -3.29 15.77
CA GLY A 153 7.40 -4.13 15.49
C GLY A 153 7.08 -5.21 14.48
N ASN A 154 5.95 -5.91 14.63
CA ASN A 154 5.52 -6.92 13.66
C ASN A 154 5.24 -6.29 12.28
N MET A 155 4.47 -5.19 12.23
CA MET A 155 4.16 -4.51 10.98
C MET A 155 5.42 -3.97 10.27
N SER A 156 6.40 -3.49 11.03
CA SER A 156 7.67 -2.99 10.49
C SER A 156 8.46 -4.05 9.71
N LYS A 157 8.39 -5.33 10.12
CA LYS A 157 9.13 -6.42 9.47
C LYS A 157 8.71 -6.63 8.00
N ILE A 158 7.47 -6.29 7.66
CA ILE A 158 6.94 -6.43 6.29
C ILE A 158 7.65 -5.46 5.32
N TYR A 159 8.12 -4.31 5.83
CA TYR A 159 8.65 -3.23 4.99
C TYR A 159 9.84 -3.65 4.12
N ASP A 160 10.73 -4.52 4.62
CA ASP A 160 11.85 -5.03 3.84
C ASP A 160 11.41 -5.88 2.63
N ALA A 161 10.39 -6.72 2.82
CA ALA A 161 9.80 -7.49 1.71
C ALA A 161 9.11 -6.54 0.71
N PHE A 162 8.40 -5.53 1.20
CA PHE A 162 7.80 -4.51 0.34
C PHE A 162 8.84 -3.75 -0.50
N LYS A 163 9.96 -3.34 0.09
CA LYS A 163 11.08 -2.70 -0.65
C LYS A 163 11.61 -3.59 -1.76
N LEU A 164 11.85 -4.87 -1.46
CA LEU A 164 12.32 -5.84 -2.45
C LEU A 164 11.31 -5.96 -3.61
N LEU A 165 10.01 -6.02 -3.30
CA LEU A 165 8.97 -6.07 -4.32
C LEU A 165 8.96 -4.79 -5.17
N CYS A 166 9.14 -3.63 -4.56
CA CYS A 166 9.22 -2.37 -5.30
C CYS A 166 10.42 -2.30 -6.23
N ASN A 167 11.59 -2.77 -5.80
CA ASN A 167 12.78 -2.86 -6.66
C ASN A 167 12.50 -3.71 -7.91
N ILE A 168 11.79 -4.84 -7.75
CA ILE A 168 11.39 -5.70 -8.89
C ILE A 168 10.53 -4.91 -9.88
N TYR A 169 9.49 -4.21 -9.41
CA TYR A 169 8.62 -3.40 -10.29
C TYR A 169 9.36 -2.26 -10.99
N THR A 170 10.26 -1.57 -10.27
CA THR A 170 11.06 -0.47 -10.83
C THR A 170 12.02 -0.97 -11.90
N GLU A 171 12.71 -2.08 -11.65
CA GLU A 171 13.66 -2.70 -12.59
C GLU A 171 12.96 -3.26 -13.83
N LEU A 172 11.82 -3.95 -13.66
CA LEU A 172 11.03 -4.49 -14.78
C LEU A 172 10.43 -3.38 -15.67
N GLY A 173 10.07 -2.24 -15.10
CA GLY A 173 9.56 -1.10 -15.84
C GLY A 173 10.65 -0.13 -16.33
N GLY A 174 11.93 -0.46 -16.17
CA GLY A 174 13.07 0.31 -16.65
C GLY A 174 13.33 0.12 -18.15
N SER A 175 14.13 1.01 -18.75
CA SER A 175 14.51 0.92 -20.17
C SER A 175 15.60 -0.10 -20.47
N ASN A 176 16.28 -0.64 -19.46
CA ASN A 176 17.37 -1.60 -19.61
C ASN A 176 16.97 -3.01 -19.16
N THR A 177 16.34 -3.76 -20.07
CA THR A 177 15.87 -5.13 -19.84
C THR A 177 16.99 -6.18 -19.81
N GLU A 178 18.23 -5.80 -20.13
CA GLU A 178 19.40 -6.70 -20.01
C GLU A 178 19.80 -6.92 -18.55
N ASN A 179 19.47 -5.98 -17.66
CA ASN A 179 19.78 -6.11 -16.25
C ASN A 179 18.84 -7.10 -15.54
N LYS A 180 19.39 -8.22 -15.08
CA LYS A 180 18.66 -9.30 -14.41
C LYS A 180 18.61 -9.17 -12.89
N THR A 181 18.96 -8.01 -12.32
CA THR A 181 18.88 -7.76 -10.86
C THR A 181 17.49 -8.07 -10.28
N TYR A 182 16.42 -7.94 -11.08
CA TYR A 182 15.06 -8.24 -10.62
C TYR A 182 14.89 -9.71 -10.21
N LEU A 183 15.66 -10.63 -10.81
CA LEU A 183 15.65 -12.05 -10.42
C LEU A 183 16.30 -12.27 -9.04
N GLU A 184 17.36 -11.52 -8.73
CA GLU A 184 18.00 -11.56 -7.42
C GLU A 184 17.08 -10.96 -6.36
N ASN A 185 16.44 -9.82 -6.67
CA ASN A 185 15.46 -9.19 -5.80
C ASN A 185 14.24 -10.10 -5.57
N ALA A 186 13.75 -10.78 -6.62
CA ALA A 186 12.67 -11.76 -6.51
C ALA A 186 13.04 -12.95 -5.63
N SER A 187 14.26 -13.48 -5.76
CA SER A 187 14.74 -14.57 -4.91
C SER A 187 14.83 -14.14 -3.44
N LYS A 188 15.35 -12.93 -3.18
CA LYS A 188 15.38 -12.34 -1.83
C LYS A 188 13.98 -12.10 -1.28
N PHE A 189 13.05 -11.63 -2.12
CA PHE A 189 11.66 -11.41 -1.75
C PHE A 189 10.99 -12.71 -1.30
N VAL A 190 11.07 -13.79 -2.09
CA VAL A 190 10.44 -15.08 -1.75
C VAL A 190 10.98 -15.61 -0.42
N LYS A 191 12.30 -15.54 -0.21
CA LYS A 191 12.92 -15.93 1.07
C LYS A 191 12.34 -15.10 2.23
N LYS A 192 12.34 -13.77 2.10
CA LYS A 192 11.86 -12.87 3.15
C LYS A 192 10.37 -13.04 3.42
N TYR A 193 9.57 -13.24 2.39
CA TYR A 193 8.14 -13.50 2.51
C TYR A 193 7.86 -14.78 3.30
N ASN A 194 8.60 -15.86 3.02
CA ASN A 194 8.45 -17.12 3.75
C ASN A 194 8.80 -16.97 5.23
N GLU A 195 9.90 -16.27 5.55
CA GLU A 195 10.25 -15.93 6.95
C GLU A 195 9.11 -15.17 7.66
N LEU A 196 8.54 -14.16 7.00
CA LEU A 196 7.42 -13.38 7.53
C LEU A 196 6.15 -14.21 7.73
N ASN A 197 5.91 -15.18 6.85
CA ASN A 197 4.75 -16.06 6.90
C ASN A 197 4.91 -17.13 7.99
N ASP A 198 6.13 -17.58 8.28
CA ASP A 198 6.39 -18.55 9.35
C ASP A 198 6.38 -17.90 10.74
N ASP A 199 6.98 -16.71 10.87
CA ASP A 199 6.91 -15.91 12.10
C ASP A 199 5.46 -15.59 12.49
N SER A 200 4.60 -15.42 11.49
CA SER A 200 3.22 -14.99 11.67
C SER A 200 2.33 -16.02 12.35
N ASP A 201 2.67 -17.32 12.29
CA ASP A 201 1.91 -18.39 12.95
C ASP A 201 1.83 -18.19 14.49
N ASN A 202 2.66 -17.29 15.04
CA ASN A 202 2.64 -16.87 16.45
C ASN A 202 1.84 -15.58 16.72
N THR A 203 1.26 -14.95 15.70
CA THR A 203 0.52 -13.68 15.78
C THR A 203 -0.91 -13.85 15.27
N GLU A 204 -1.91 -13.85 16.15
CA GLU A 204 -3.34 -13.90 15.78
C GLU A 204 -3.87 -12.56 15.17
N ASP A 205 -3.04 -11.84 14.41
CA ASP A 205 -3.38 -10.50 13.92
C ASP A 205 -3.90 -10.52 12.46
N ASP A 206 -5.22 -10.48 12.31
CA ASP A 206 -5.94 -10.37 11.04
C ASP A 206 -5.43 -9.22 10.14
N ALA A 207 -5.07 -8.07 10.73
CA ALA A 207 -4.59 -6.92 9.97
C ALA A 207 -3.19 -7.13 9.40
N TYR A 208 -2.29 -7.76 10.16
CA TYR A 208 -0.96 -8.15 9.67
C TYR A 208 -1.09 -9.08 8.43
N TYR A 209 -1.91 -10.13 8.54
CA TYR A 209 -2.12 -11.08 7.45
C TYR A 209 -2.76 -10.46 6.22
N GLN A 210 -3.68 -9.50 6.39
CA GLN A 210 -4.26 -8.77 5.27
C GLN A 210 -3.20 -8.01 4.46
N VAL A 211 -2.25 -7.36 5.13
CA VAL A 211 -1.16 -6.65 4.45
C VAL A 211 -0.21 -7.64 3.77
N LEU A 212 0.19 -8.71 4.46
CA LEU A 212 1.08 -9.73 3.90
C LEU A 212 0.44 -10.42 2.68
N SER A 213 -0.85 -10.75 2.74
CA SER A 213 -1.62 -11.31 1.62
C SER A 213 -1.70 -10.34 0.45
N THR A 214 -1.84 -9.04 0.70
CA THR A 214 -1.83 -8.01 -0.35
C THR A 214 -0.46 -8.01 -1.07
N LEU A 215 0.64 -8.10 -0.32
CA LEU A 215 1.99 -8.16 -0.87
C LEU A 215 2.23 -9.44 -1.71
N SER A 216 1.75 -10.59 -1.23
CA SER A 216 1.79 -11.85 -1.98
C SER A 216 1.02 -11.78 -3.29
N ASN A 217 -0.21 -11.25 -3.24
CA ASN A 217 -1.03 -11.10 -4.44
C ASN A 217 -0.36 -10.19 -5.46
N ASP A 218 0.27 -9.11 -5.00
CA ASP A 218 1.01 -8.21 -5.87
C ASP A 218 2.23 -8.87 -6.51
N TYR A 219 2.98 -9.71 -5.78
CA TYR A 219 4.05 -10.52 -6.38
C TYR A 219 3.52 -11.55 -7.40
N ILE A 220 2.45 -12.29 -7.08
CA ILE A 220 1.85 -13.25 -8.02
C ILE A 220 1.41 -12.56 -9.32
N ASN A 221 0.90 -11.34 -9.20
CA ASN A 221 0.46 -10.53 -10.32
C ASN A 221 1.63 -9.91 -11.13
N LEU A 222 2.90 -10.06 -10.70
CA LEU A 222 4.07 -9.68 -11.51
C LEU A 222 4.05 -10.36 -12.88
N LYS A 223 3.60 -11.62 -12.96
CA LYS A 223 3.50 -12.35 -14.23
C LYS A 223 2.64 -11.59 -15.24
N HIS A 224 1.48 -11.08 -14.80
CA HIS A 224 0.60 -10.27 -15.63
C HIS A 224 1.26 -8.97 -16.11
N TYR A 225 2.07 -8.35 -15.23
CA TYR A 225 2.86 -7.17 -15.57
C TYR A 225 3.92 -7.50 -16.64
N CYS A 226 4.64 -8.61 -16.48
CA CYS A 226 5.66 -9.05 -17.43
C CYS A 226 5.08 -9.37 -18.82
N ASP A 227 3.97 -10.11 -18.86
CA ASP A 227 3.28 -10.44 -20.11
C ASP A 227 2.83 -9.17 -20.85
N SER A 228 2.33 -8.17 -20.11
CA SER A 228 1.89 -6.89 -20.69
C SER A 228 3.03 -6.01 -21.22
N ASN A 229 4.25 -6.21 -20.72
CA ASN A 229 5.44 -5.45 -21.09
C ASN A 229 6.44 -6.26 -21.94
N THR A 230 6.04 -7.44 -22.44
CA THR A 230 6.89 -8.33 -23.25
C THR A 230 8.21 -8.73 -22.58
N VAL A 231 8.23 -8.79 -21.24
CA VAL A 231 9.39 -9.22 -20.46
C VAL A 231 9.25 -10.70 -20.13
N ASP A 232 10.27 -11.51 -20.41
CA ASP A 232 10.30 -12.92 -20.03
C ASP A 232 10.58 -13.07 -18.52
N CYS A 233 9.52 -13.24 -17.74
CA CYS A 233 9.59 -13.46 -16.30
C CYS A 233 9.50 -14.92 -15.90
N ASN A 234 9.68 -15.88 -16.82
CA ASN A 234 9.60 -17.31 -16.51
C ASN A 234 10.67 -17.77 -15.49
N LYS A 235 11.72 -16.97 -15.28
CA LYS A 235 12.79 -17.22 -14.31
C LYS A 235 12.51 -16.62 -12.93
N ILE A 236 11.45 -15.83 -12.76
CA ILE A 236 11.07 -15.31 -11.45
C ILE A 236 10.64 -16.48 -10.57
N PRO A 237 11.26 -16.66 -9.39
CA PRO A 237 10.87 -17.74 -8.48
C PRO A 237 9.40 -17.64 -8.08
N SER A 238 8.69 -18.77 -8.05
CA SER A 238 7.32 -18.80 -7.55
C SER A 238 7.29 -18.63 -6.02
N LEU A 239 6.28 -17.93 -5.51
CA LEU A 239 5.97 -17.91 -4.08
C LEU A 239 5.50 -19.28 -3.57
N ILE A 240 4.83 -20.05 -4.43
CA ILE A 240 4.35 -21.41 -4.13
C ILE A 240 5.34 -22.39 -4.77
N PRO A 241 5.92 -23.34 -4.01
CA PRO A 241 6.64 -24.45 -4.60
C PRO A 241 5.69 -25.22 -5.52
N THR A 242 5.96 -25.20 -6.83
CA THR A 242 5.31 -26.12 -7.77
C THR A 242 5.85 -27.52 -7.50
N GLU A 243 5.00 -28.45 -7.08
CA GLU A 243 5.32 -29.89 -7.02
C GLU A 243 5.41 -30.49 -8.43
N THR A 244 6.13 -29.84 -9.35
CA THR A 244 6.21 -30.30 -10.74
C THR A 244 7.61 -30.09 -11.27
N GLU A 245 8.54 -30.87 -10.74
CA GLU A 245 9.54 -31.54 -11.56
C GLU A 245 9.38 -33.04 -11.34
N GLU A 246 8.55 -33.68 -12.17
CA GLU A 246 8.66 -35.11 -12.38
C GLU A 246 10.01 -35.41 -13.05
N ASN A 247 10.83 -36.16 -12.32
CA ASN A 247 11.67 -37.23 -12.85
C ASN A 247 12.78 -36.85 -13.85
N GLY A 248 13.89 -36.36 -13.31
CA GLY A 248 15.24 -36.53 -13.86
C GLY A 248 16.12 -37.34 -12.90
N MET A 249 15.89 -38.65 -12.86
CA MET A 249 16.63 -39.68 -12.11
C MET A 249 18.16 -39.55 -12.21
N GLN A 250 18.86 -39.30 -11.08
CA GLN A 250 19.87 -40.25 -10.55
C GLN A 250 20.31 -39.91 -9.11
N SER A 251 20.38 -40.96 -8.29
CA SER A 251 20.61 -41.07 -6.85
C SER A 251 21.92 -40.48 -6.31
N SER A 252 21.92 -39.97 -5.07
CA SER A 252 22.75 -40.48 -3.96
C SER A 252 22.15 -40.06 -2.61
N GLU A 253 22.04 -40.98 -1.66
CA GLU A 253 21.54 -40.82 -0.29
C GLU A 253 22.49 -39.98 0.59
N GLU A 254 21.93 -39.17 1.51
CA GLU A 254 21.93 -39.40 2.98
C GLU A 254 21.99 -38.11 3.84
N SER A 255 21.32 -38.19 5.00
CA SER A 255 21.19 -37.28 6.15
C SER A 255 20.06 -36.22 6.07
N CYS A 256 18.85 -36.53 6.56
CA CYS A 256 18.39 -36.65 7.95
C CYS A 256 18.06 -35.30 8.62
N ASP A 257 16.75 -35.16 8.82
CA ASP A 257 16.04 -34.52 9.93
C ASP A 257 15.52 -33.08 9.73
N GLY A 258 14.19 -32.94 9.84
CA GLY A 258 13.50 -31.65 10.01
C GLY A 258 12.55 -31.17 8.91
N THR A 259 12.05 -31.98 7.97
CA THR A 259 11.01 -31.53 7.02
C THR A 259 9.63 -31.53 7.69
N SER A 260 9.44 -30.62 8.64
CA SER A 260 8.17 -30.44 9.35
C SER A 260 7.14 -29.76 8.45
N SER A 261 6.15 -30.53 7.99
CA SER A 261 4.74 -30.13 7.84
C SER A 261 4.37 -28.83 7.10
N PHE A 262 5.26 -28.26 6.26
CA PHE A 262 5.02 -27.00 5.52
C PHE A 262 3.91 -27.07 4.44
N SER A 263 3.32 -28.25 4.22
CA SER A 263 2.81 -28.61 2.89
C SER A 263 1.31 -28.36 2.62
N ILE A 264 0.40 -28.41 3.62
CA ILE A 264 -1.03 -28.55 3.30
C ILE A 264 -1.89 -27.39 3.82
N VAL A 265 -1.70 -26.95 5.06
CA VAL A 265 -2.51 -25.87 5.67
C VAL A 265 -2.19 -24.51 5.03
N LYS A 266 -0.91 -24.25 4.72
CA LYS A 266 -0.44 -23.02 4.07
C LYS A 266 -0.90 -22.88 2.60
N LYS A 267 -0.98 -24.00 1.86
CA LYS A 267 -1.59 -24.05 0.51
C LYS A 267 -3.10 -23.74 0.54
N LEU A 268 -3.82 -24.22 1.56
CA LEU A 268 -5.25 -23.95 1.74
C LEU A 268 -5.53 -22.47 2.05
N ILE A 269 -4.75 -21.84 2.93
CA ILE A 269 -4.92 -20.42 3.28
C ILE A 269 -4.67 -19.50 2.07
N LEU A 270 -3.63 -19.79 1.29
CA LEU A 270 -3.32 -19.01 0.08
C LEU A 270 -4.38 -19.22 -1.02
N ALA A 271 -4.84 -20.46 -1.22
CA ALA A 271 -5.94 -20.75 -2.15
C ALA A 271 -7.25 -20.07 -1.73
N LEU A 272 -7.60 -20.12 -0.43
CA LEU A 272 -8.79 -19.44 0.13
C LEU A 272 -8.70 -17.92 -0.01
N SER A 273 -7.52 -17.32 0.18
CA SER A 273 -7.28 -15.88 -0.02
C SER A 273 -7.58 -15.43 -1.45
N ILE A 274 -7.19 -16.22 -2.45
CA ILE A 274 -7.45 -15.93 -3.87
C ILE A 274 -8.96 -15.96 -4.17
N PHE A 275 -9.69 -16.95 -3.65
CA PHE A 275 -11.15 -17.03 -3.81
C PHE A 275 -11.91 -15.92 -3.04
N SER A 276 -11.44 -15.52 -1.85
CA SER A 276 -11.99 -14.39 -1.10
C SER A 276 -11.74 -13.05 -1.79
N ALA A 277 -10.56 -12.83 -2.36
CA ALA A 277 -10.26 -11.59 -3.10
C ALA A 277 -11.17 -11.45 -4.32
N ILE A 278 -11.30 -12.51 -5.14
CA ILE A 278 -12.13 -12.49 -6.36
C ILE A 278 -13.60 -12.20 -6.02
N THR A 279 -14.14 -12.81 -4.96
CA THR A 279 -15.54 -12.58 -4.53
C THR A 279 -15.77 -11.18 -3.94
N ILE A 280 -14.80 -10.61 -3.22
CA ILE A 280 -14.86 -9.23 -2.72
C ILE A 280 -14.76 -8.22 -3.87
N PHE A 281 -13.85 -8.40 -4.82
CA PHE A 281 -13.73 -7.52 -6.00
C PHE A 281 -14.98 -7.57 -6.88
N LEU A 282 -15.57 -8.75 -7.09
CA LEU A 282 -16.87 -8.89 -7.76
C LEU A 282 -17.98 -8.20 -6.98
N GLY A 283 -18.04 -8.33 -5.65
CA GLY A 283 -19.04 -7.68 -4.81
C GLY A 283 -18.96 -6.15 -4.79
N ILE A 284 -17.75 -5.60 -4.71
CA ILE A 284 -17.49 -4.15 -4.76
C ILE A 284 -17.82 -3.61 -6.16
N PHE A 285 -17.37 -4.29 -7.22
CA PHE A 285 -17.67 -3.91 -8.60
C PHE A 285 -19.18 -3.93 -8.88
N PHE A 286 -19.89 -4.95 -8.39
CA PHE A 286 -21.34 -5.06 -8.54
C PHE A 286 -22.08 -3.97 -7.76
N LYS A 287 -21.65 -3.66 -6.53
CA LYS A 287 -22.27 -2.61 -5.70
C LYS A 287 -22.04 -1.20 -6.26
N CYS A 288 -20.83 -0.91 -6.72
CA CYS A 288 -20.49 0.36 -7.38
C CYS A 288 -21.25 0.53 -8.70
N SER A 289 -21.34 -0.53 -9.51
CA SER A 289 -22.12 -0.53 -10.76
C SER A 289 -23.62 -0.29 -10.50
N LEU A 290 -24.20 -0.94 -9.49
CA LEU A 290 -25.60 -0.76 -9.11
C LEU A 290 -25.88 0.66 -8.59
N PHE A 291 -24.94 1.24 -7.84
CA PHE A 291 -25.05 2.60 -7.32
C PHE A 291 -25.03 3.65 -8.44
N VAL A 292 -24.12 3.50 -9.41
CA VAL A 292 -24.04 4.38 -10.60
C VAL A 292 -25.31 4.28 -11.45
N LEU A 293 -25.85 3.07 -11.64
CA LEU A 293 -27.11 2.85 -12.36
C LEU A 293 -28.30 3.52 -11.64
N ARG A 294 -28.41 3.39 -10.31
CA ARG A 294 -29.44 4.07 -9.51
C ARG A 294 -29.35 5.60 -9.62
N LYS A 295 -28.14 6.16 -9.56
CA LYS A 295 -27.92 7.61 -9.69
C LYS A 295 -28.30 8.13 -11.08
N ARG A 296 -28.02 7.36 -12.15
CA ARG A 296 -28.46 7.67 -13.53
C ARG A 296 -29.98 7.63 -13.67
N ALA A 297 -30.63 6.61 -13.11
CA ALA A 297 -32.10 6.48 -13.14
C ALA A 297 -32.79 7.64 -12.40
N LEU A 298 -32.31 8.01 -11.20
CA LEU A 298 -32.84 9.15 -10.44
C LEU A 298 -32.68 10.47 -11.22
N LYS A 299 -31.53 10.68 -11.87
CA LYS A 299 -31.26 11.88 -12.69
C LYS A 299 -32.18 11.95 -13.92
N GLN A 300 -32.46 10.82 -14.58
CA GLN A 300 -33.43 10.76 -15.67
C GLN A 300 -34.86 11.04 -15.19
N TYR A 301 -35.28 10.45 -14.07
CA TYR A 301 -36.59 10.69 -13.47
C TYR A 301 -36.81 12.18 -13.14
N LEU A 302 -35.81 12.83 -12.53
CA LEU A 302 -35.88 14.26 -12.20
C LEU A 302 -35.94 15.14 -13.46
N ARG A 303 -35.20 14.80 -14.54
CA ARG A 303 -35.27 15.52 -15.83
C ARG A 303 -36.66 15.43 -16.45
N GLU A 304 -37.28 14.25 -16.46
CA GLU A 304 -38.64 14.08 -16.99
C GLU A 304 -39.68 14.83 -16.14
N LYS A 305 -39.52 14.84 -14.82
CA LYS A 305 -40.39 15.62 -13.92
C LYS A 305 -40.32 17.12 -14.22
N ILE A 306 -39.11 17.66 -14.40
CA ILE A 306 -38.90 19.08 -14.76
C ILE A 306 -39.50 19.39 -16.14
N LYS A 307 -39.33 18.49 -17.12
CA LYS A 307 -39.90 18.64 -18.47
C LYS A 307 -41.43 18.67 -18.45
N ASN A 308 -42.05 17.83 -17.63
CA ASN A 308 -43.50 17.81 -17.45
C ASN A 308 -44.03 19.05 -16.73
N ILE A 309 -43.30 19.58 -15.74
CA ILE A 309 -43.65 20.86 -15.09
C ILE A 309 -43.57 22.01 -16.10
N LYS A 310 -42.50 22.10 -16.90
CA LYS A 310 -42.37 23.12 -17.96
C LYS A 310 -43.50 23.04 -18.99
N LYS A 311 -43.91 21.82 -19.39
CA LYS A 311 -45.05 21.64 -20.30
C LYS A 311 -46.37 22.16 -19.72
N ARG A 312 -46.59 22.03 -18.40
CA ARG A 312 -47.80 22.52 -17.72
C ARG A 312 -47.79 24.03 -17.48
N MET A 313 -46.63 24.67 -17.46
CA MET A 313 -46.50 26.13 -17.30
C MET A 313 -46.67 26.89 -18.63
N ASN A 314 -46.45 26.22 -19.76
CA ASN A 314 -46.56 26.80 -21.10
C ASN A 314 -47.95 26.60 -21.73
N HIS A 315 -48.93 26.16 -20.96
CA HIS A 315 -50.29 25.87 -21.38
C HIS A 315 -51.28 26.53 -20.44
#